data_AF-A0AAU8HPU1-F1
#
_entry.id   AF-A0AAU8HPU1-F1
#
_cell.length_a   1.000
_cell.length_b   1.000
_cell.length_c   1.000
_cell.angle_alpha   90.00
_cell.angle_beta   90.00
_cell.angle_gamma   90.00
#
_symmetry.space_group_name_H-M   'P 1'
#
loop_
_entity.id
_entity.type
_entity.pdbx_description
1 polymer ?
#
loop_
_entity_poly.entity_id
_entity_poly.type
_entity_poly.pdbx_seq_one_letter_code
_entity_poly.pdbx_strand_id
1 'polypeptide(L)' 'MLCQVAGVARSAYYKWLNRKETKLEIENKLVKEKMIEIFDKSDGIFGYRRLKMYLDKSLKRALIINVSIVL' A
#
# COMPACT_ATOMS: atom_id res chain seq x y z
N MET A 1 -12.83 -24.13 -7.30
CA MET A 1 -11.58 -24.72 -6.77
C MET A 1 -10.76 -23.75 -5.91
N LEU A 2 -10.33 -22.57 -6.41
CA LEU A 2 -9.48 -21.65 -5.62
C LEU A 2 -10.04 -21.26 -4.23
N CYS A 3 -11.33 -20.90 -4.14
CA CYS A 3 -11.93 -20.55 -2.83
C CYS A 3 -11.98 -21.74 -1.85
N GLN A 4 -12.13 -22.97 -2.34
CA GLN A 4 -12.13 -24.17 -1.50
C GLN A 4 -10.72 -24.47 -0.98
N VAL A 5 -9.70 -24.32 -1.84
CA VAL A 5 -8.28 -24.50 -1.46
C VAL A 5 -7.87 -23.43 -0.43
N ALA A 6 -8.33 -22.20 -0.61
CA ALA A 6 -8.06 -21.09 0.32
C ALA A 6 -8.93 -21.13 1.59
N GLY A 7 -9.89 -22.06 1.72
CA GLY A 7 -10.78 -22.15 2.88
C GLY A 7 -11.77 -20.99 3.03
N VAL A 8 -12.06 -20.25 1.94
CA VAL A 8 -12.93 -19.05 1.97
C VAL A 8 -14.28 -19.35 1.32
N ALA A 9 -15.36 -18.89 1.93
CA ALA A 9 -16.68 -18.97 1.33
C ALA A 9 -16.73 -18.20 0.00
N ARG A 10 -17.36 -18.79 -1.03
CA ARG A 10 -17.47 -18.18 -2.36
C ARG A 10 -18.20 -16.82 -2.32
N SER A 11 -19.19 -16.67 -1.44
CA SER A 11 -19.90 -15.41 -1.20
C SER A 11 -18.98 -14.33 -0.60
N ALA A 12 -18.10 -14.70 0.33
CA ALA A 12 -17.12 -13.78 0.90
C ALA A 12 -16.11 -13.30 -0.15
N TYR A 13 -15.66 -14.19 -1.05
CA TYR A 13 -14.77 -13.83 -2.16
C TYR A 13 -15.39 -12.75 -3.06
N TYR A 14 -16.62 -12.98 -3.56
CA TYR A 14 -17.27 -11.99 -4.42
C TYR A 14 -17.70 -10.72 -3.66
N LYS A 15 -18.00 -10.80 -2.36
CA LYS A 15 -18.23 -9.62 -1.51
C LYS A 15 -16.98 -8.76 -1.40
N TRP A 16 -15.81 -9.38 -1.21
CA TRP A 16 -14.53 -8.67 -1.18
C TRP A 16 -14.18 -8.11 -2.56
N LEU A 17 -14.43 -8.88 -3.64
CA LEU A 17 -14.15 -8.45 -5.02
C LEU A 17 -14.97 -7.22 -5.42
N ASN A 18 -16.25 -7.17 -5.03
CA ASN A 18 -17.17 -6.07 -5.37
C ASN A 18 -17.19 -4.95 -4.33
N ARG A 19 -16.27 -4.98 -3.36
CA ARG A 19 -16.17 -3.97 -2.32
C ARG A 19 -15.76 -2.63 -2.92
N LYS A 20 -16.46 -1.56 -2.53
CA LYS A 20 -16.01 -0.19 -2.80
C LYS A 20 -14.88 0.18 -1.84
N GLU A 21 -13.78 0.66 -2.40
CA GLU A 21 -12.63 1.13 -1.62
C GLU A 21 -13.01 2.33 -0.76
N THR A 22 -12.48 2.36 0.45
CA THR A 22 -12.63 3.50 1.35
C THR A 22 -11.68 4.63 0.95
N LYS A 23 -11.99 5.87 1.33
CA LYS A 23 -11.11 7.03 1.07
C LYS A 23 -9.69 6.79 1.60
N LEU A 24 -9.57 6.18 2.78
CA LEU A 24 -8.30 5.84 3.40
C LEU A 24 -7.49 4.83 2.56
N GLU A 25 -8.15 3.84 1.97
CA GLU A 25 -7.47 2.85 1.14
C GLU A 25 -6.99 3.42 -0.18
N ILE A 26 -7.78 4.32 -0.77
CA ILE A 26 -7.37 5.06 -1.97
C ILE A 26 -6.14 5.91 -1.64
N GLU A 27 -6.16 6.64 -0.52
CA GLU A 27 -5.00 7.40 -0.06
C GLU A 27 -3.79 6.50 0.19
N ASN A 28 -3.98 5.35 0.84
CA ASN A 28 -2.90 4.39 1.09
C ASN A 28 -2.32 3.81 -0.21
N LYS A 29 -3.15 3.54 -1.23
CA LYS A 29 -2.69 3.10 -2.56
C LYS A 29 -1.83 4.17 -3.22
N LEU A 30 -2.27 5.42 -3.23
CA LEU A 30 -1.51 6.54 -3.80
C LEU A 30 -0.15 6.71 -3.10
N VAL A 31 -0.15 6.61 -1.77
CA VAL A 31 1.07 6.66 -0.95
C VAL A 31 2.01 5.51 -1.30
N LYS A 32 1.48 4.28 -1.47
CA LYS A 32 2.26 3.09 -1.83
C LYS A 32 2.86 3.22 -3.23
N GLU A 33 2.09 3.68 -4.21
CA GLU A 33 2.57 3.94 -5.57
C GLU A 33 3.71 4.96 -5.58
N LYS A 34 3.58 6.04 -4.82
CA LYS A 34 4.62 7.06 -4.67
C LYS A 34 5.89 6.51 -4.02
N MET A 35 5.72 5.64 -3.02
CA MET A 35 6.82 4.98 -2.34
C MET A 35 7.61 4.07 -3.30
N ILE A 36 6.93 3.30 -4.14
CA ILE A 36 7.55 2.47 -5.18
C ILE A 36 8.28 3.34 -6.20
N GLU A 37 7.64 4.42 -6.68
CA GLU A 37 8.25 5.36 -7.62
C GLU A 37 9.57 5.95 -7.10
N ILE A 38 9.60 6.36 -5.82
CA ILE A 38 10.81 6.91 -5.19
C ILE A 38 11.86 5.81 -5.00
N PHE A 39 11.44 4.60 -4.62
CA PHE A 39 12.34 3.47 -4.42
C PHE A 39 13.03 3.08 -5.73
N ASP A 40 12.27 2.91 -6.82
CA ASP A 40 12.79 2.58 -8.15
C ASP A 40 13.70 3.69 -8.69
N LYS A 41 13.33 4.96 -8.51
CA LYS A 41 14.20 6.11 -8.88
C LYS A 41 15.51 6.16 -8.10
N SER A 42 15.57 5.50 -6.95
CA SER A 42 16.76 5.43 -6.11
C SER A 42 17.57 4.14 -6.30
N ASP A 43 17.26 3.34 -7.34
CA ASP A 43 17.83 2.01 -7.58
C ASP A 43 17.72 1.08 -6.35
N GLY A 44 16.67 1.27 -5.55
CA GLY A 44 16.45 0.53 -4.31
C GLY A 44 17.43 0.84 -3.17
N ILE A 45 18.27 1.88 -3.30
CA ILE A 45 19.28 2.26 -2.29
C ILE A 45 18.61 2.87 -1.05
N PHE A 46 17.40 3.43 -1.20
CA PHE A 46 16.73 4.12 -0.11
C PHE A 46 16.11 3.14 0.89
N GLY A 47 16.75 3.01 2.06
CA GLY A 47 16.13 2.41 3.24
C GLY A 47 14.98 3.27 3.80
N TYR A 48 14.22 2.68 4.74
CA TYR A 48 12.99 3.25 5.31
C TYR A 48 13.07 4.74 5.64
N ARG A 49 14.11 5.19 6.36
CA ARG A 49 14.22 6.58 6.82
C ARG A 49 14.29 7.57 5.66
N ARG A 50 15.13 7.30 4.65
CA ARG A 50 15.27 8.19 3.49
C ARG A 50 13.99 8.19 2.67
N LEU A 51 13.44 7.00 2.41
CA LEU A 51 12.18 6.84 1.68
C LEU A 51 11.05 7.63 2.34
N LYS A 52 10.92 7.54 3.67
CA LYS A 52 9.96 8.33 4.46
C LYS A 52 10.19 9.83 4.33
N MET A 53 11.43 10.32 4.47
CA MET A 53 11.73 11.75 4.34
C MET A 53 11.38 12.30 2.95
N TYR A 54 11.69 11.55 1.89
CA TYR A 54 11.34 11.94 0.52
C TYR A 54 9.83 11.93 0.29
N LEU A 55 9.15 10.91 0.81
CA LEU A 55 7.70 10.79 0.72
C LEU A 55 6.99 11.94 1.46
N ASP A 56 7.42 12.26 2.68
CA ASP A 56 6.93 13.38 3.50
C ASP A 56 7.12 14.73 2.80
N LYS A 57 8.30 14.95 2.21
CA LYS A 57 8.62 16.13 1.40
C LYS A 57 7.75 16.22 0.14
N SER A 58 7.51 15.10 -0.53
CA SER A 58 6.71 15.05 -1.77
C SER A 58 5.21 15.28 -1.51
N LEU A 59 4.70 14.79 -0.38
CA LEU A 59 3.30 14.88 0.00
C LEU A 59 2.98 16.09 0.90
N LYS A 60 4.01 16.86 1.29
CA LYS A 60 3.91 18.03 2.19
C LYS A 60 3.12 17.75 3.47
N ARG A 61 3.20 16.52 3.99
CA ARG A 61 2.41 16.07 5.13
C ARG A 61 3.23 15.10 5.96
N ALA A 62 3.21 15.30 7.28
CA ALA A 62 3.75 14.39 8.28
C ALA A 62 3.02 13.04 8.21
N LEU A 63 3.66 12.05 7.59
CA LEU A 63 3.10 10.71 7.45
C LEU A 63 3.43 9.85 8.68
N ILE A 64 2.40 9.48 9.44
CA ILE A 64 2.46 8.41 10.46
C ILE A 64 2.33 7.06 9.74
N ILE A 65 3.12 6.82 8.70
CA ILE A 65 3.15 5.50 8.05
C ILE A 65 4.05 4.62 8.90
N ASN A 66 3.46 3.59 9.48
CA ASN A 66 4.22 2.45 10.00
C ASN A 66 4.61 1.59 8.80
N VAL A 67 5.82 1.80 8.27
CA VAL A 67 6.32 1.07 7.08
C VAL A 67 6.45 -0.44 7.31
N SER A 68 6.35 -0.89 8.57
CA SER A 68 6.22 -2.30 8.94
C SER A 68 4.93 -2.97 8.46
N ILE A 69 3.94 -2.21 7.94
CA ILE A 69 2.68 -2.74 7.38
C ILE A 69 2.79 -3.01 5.87
N VAL A 70 3.85 -2.52 5.20
CA VAL A 70 3.97 -2.56 3.73
C VAL A 70 5.02 -3.57 3.24
N LEU A 71 5.75 -4.23 4.15
CA LEU A 71 6.66 -5.35 3.88
C LEU A 71 6.09 -6.65 4.44
#